data_AF-A0A2M7DBG0-F1
#
_entry.id   AF-A0A2M7DBG0-F1
#
_cell.length_a   1.000
_cell.length_b   1.000
_cell.length_c   1.000
_cell.angle_alpha   90.00
_cell.angle_beta   90.00
_cell.angle_gamma   90.00
#
_symmetry.space_group_name_H-M   'P 1'
#
loop_
_entity.id
_entity.type
_entity.pdbx_description
1 polymer ?
#
loop_
_entity_poly.entity_id
_entity_poly.type
_entity_poly.pdbx_seq_one_letter_code
_entity_poly.pdbx_strand_id
1 'polypeptide(L)'
;MSIPRTTLDIFERAREKLKKTIELFLKSKSGILFTVRDITEKITFPKLGRKLWNENEYEWEVADALEMLVKKDKVAKKEFRENTYYGIK
;
A
#
# COMPACT_ATOMS: atom_id res chain seq x y z
N MET A 1 6.54 19.96 -19.42
CA MET A 1 5.23 19.42 -19.84
C MET A 1 4.36 19.28 -18.61
N SER A 2 3.20 19.95 -18.58
CA SER A 2 2.27 19.87 -17.45
C SER A 2 1.46 18.57 -17.55
N ILE A 3 1.49 17.75 -16.50
CA ILE A 3 0.62 16.58 -16.40
C ILE A 3 -0.83 17.10 -16.34
N PRO A 4 -1.75 16.59 -17.18
CA PRO A 4 -3.14 16.99 -17.13
C PRO A 4 -3.70 16.77 -15.73
N ARG A 5 -4.41 17.76 -15.19
CA ARG A 5 -5.01 17.74 -13.84
C ARG A 5 -5.87 16.49 -13.61
N THR A 6 -6.52 16.00 -14.66
CA THR A 6 -7.32 14.76 -14.68
C THR A 6 -6.49 13.51 -14.40
N THR A 7 -5.25 13.46 -14.89
CA THR A 7 -4.33 12.35 -14.64
C THR A 7 -3.87 12.34 -13.18
N LEU A 8 -3.57 13.52 -12.62
CA LEU A 8 -3.23 13.66 -11.19
C LEU A 8 -4.37 13.18 -10.28
N ASP A 9 -5.62 13.55 -10.57
CA ASP A 9 -6.79 13.11 -9.81
C ASP A 9 -6.96 11.58 -9.81
N ILE A 10 -6.64 10.93 -10.94
CA ILE A 10 -6.68 9.47 -11.06
C ILE A 10 -5.61 8.82 -10.17
N PHE A 11 -4.39 9.34 -10.15
CA PHE A 11 -3.31 8.83 -9.30
C PHE A 11 -3.64 9.00 -7.81
N GLU A 12 -4.15 10.17 -7.40
CA GLU A 12 -4.54 10.42 -6.02
C GLU A 12 -5.65 9.47 -5.56
N ARG A 13 -6.71 9.31 -6.37
CA ARG A 13 -7.77 8.32 -6.09
C ARG A 13 -7.25 6.90 -6.02
N ALA A 14 -6.31 6.53 -6.89
CA ALA A 14 -5.71 5.20 -6.88
C ALA A 14 -4.92 4.95 -5.58
N ARG A 15 -4.11 5.93 -5.14
CA ARG A 15 -3.39 5.87 -3.85
C ARG A 15 -4.32 5.81 -2.65
N GLU A 16 -5.41 6.57 -2.65
CA GLU A 16 -6.41 6.48 -1.58
C GLU A 16 -7.09 5.12 -1.52
N LYS A 17 -7.45 4.54 -2.68
CA LYS A 17 -7.99 3.19 -2.74
C LYS A 17 -6.98 2.16 -2.25
N LEU A 18 -5.72 2.28 -2.65
CA LEU A 18 -4.63 1.39 -2.21
C LEU A 18 -4.53 1.37 -0.68
N LYS A 19 -4.47 2.54 -0.03
CA LYS A 19 -4.46 2.66 1.43
C LYS A 19 -5.64 1.95 2.09
N LYS A 20 -6.86 2.14 1.57
CA LYS A 20 -8.05 1.47 2.09
C LYS A 20 -7.98 -0.05 1.92
N THR A 21 -7.51 -0.53 0.77
CA THR A 21 -7.34 -1.96 0.52
C THR A 21 -6.34 -2.59 1.47
N ILE A 22 -5.19 -1.94 1.69
CA ILE A 22 -4.16 -2.40 2.65
C ILE A 22 -4.74 -2.45 4.07
N GLU A 23 -5.43 -1.38 4.51
CA GLU A 23 -6.05 -1.35 5.84
C GLU A 23 -7.07 -2.46 6.02
N LEU A 24 -7.94 -2.69 5.04
CA LEU A 24 -8.93 -3.78 5.07
C LEU A 24 -8.26 -5.15 5.09
N PHE A 25 -7.21 -5.34 4.28
CA PHE A 25 -6.44 -6.57 4.25
C PHE A 25 -5.82 -6.87 5.62
N LEU A 26 -5.11 -5.91 6.21
CA LEU A 26 -4.49 -6.07 7.53
C LEU A 26 -5.53 -6.27 8.63
N LYS A 27 -6.66 -5.57 8.60
CA LYS A 27 -7.78 -5.81 9.52
C LYS A 27 -8.33 -7.25 9.40
N SER A 28 -8.44 -7.77 8.18
CA SER A 28 -8.90 -9.15 7.95
C SER A 28 -7.91 -10.22 8.44
N LYS A 29 -6.64 -9.82 8.64
CA LYS A 29 -5.54 -10.67 9.12
C LYS A 29 -5.00 -10.17 10.46
N SER A 30 -5.90 -9.71 11.34
CA SER A 30 -5.55 -9.23 12.67
C SER A 30 -4.62 -10.20 13.41
N GLY A 31 -3.58 -9.66 14.05
CA GLY A 31 -2.56 -10.44 14.77
C GLY A 31 -1.45 -11.04 13.89
N ILE A 32 -1.52 -10.90 12.56
CA ILE A 32 -0.48 -11.37 11.64
C ILE A 32 0.31 -10.17 11.10
N LEU A 33 1.63 -10.35 11.00
CA LEU A 33 2.55 -9.38 10.43
C LEU A 33 2.96 -9.82 9.02
N PHE A 34 3.03 -8.88 8.09
CA PHE A 34 3.35 -9.13 6.69
C PHE A 34 4.46 -8.20 6.22
N THR A 35 5.35 -8.69 5.34
CA THR A 35 6.28 -7.80 4.63
C THR A 35 5.54 -6.98 3.57
N VAL A 36 6.19 -5.93 3.03
CA VAL A 36 5.65 -5.18 1.89
C VAL A 36 5.31 -6.14 0.74
N ARG A 37 6.25 -7.03 0.40
CA ARG A 37 6.08 -8.01 -0.66
C ARG A 37 4.89 -8.96 -0.43
N ASP A 38 4.73 -9.48 0.79
CA ASP A 38 3.58 -10.34 1.13
C ASP A 38 2.25 -9.60 0.91
N ILE A 39 2.20 -8.31 1.27
CA ILE A 39 1.02 -7.48 1.09
C ILE A 39 0.78 -7.25 -0.40
N THR A 40 1.81 -6.85 -1.16
CA THR A 40 1.75 -6.61 -2.60
C THR A 40 1.22 -7.84 -3.36
N GLU A 41 1.68 -9.04 -3.02
CA GLU A 41 1.24 -10.30 -3.63
C GLU A 41 -0.22 -10.66 -3.26
N LYS A 42 -0.68 -10.30 -2.05
CA LYS A 42 -2.00 -10.69 -1.55
C LYS A 42 -3.10 -9.69 -1.87
N ILE A 43 -2.80 -8.40 -1.95
CA ILE A 43 -3.80 -7.39 -2.29
C ILE A 43 -4.02 -7.38 -3.80
N THR A 44 -5.23 -7.75 -4.23
CA THR A 44 -5.56 -7.71 -5.65
C THR A 44 -5.63 -6.26 -6.11
N PHE A 45 -4.62 -5.85 -6.86
CA PHE A 45 -4.56 -4.52 -7.45
C PHE A 45 -5.73 -4.29 -8.42
N PRO A 46 -6.51 -3.20 -8.27
CA PRO A 46 -7.57 -2.89 -9.21
C PRO A 46 -7.00 -2.70 -10.62
N LYS A 47 -7.74 -3.13 -11.66
CA LYS A 47 -7.36 -3.04 -13.09
C LYS A 47 -6.79 -1.67 -13.50
N LEU A 48 -7.21 -0.60 -12.83
CA LEU A 48 -6.72 0.76 -13.07
C LEU A 48 -5.28 0.96 -12.62
N GLY A 49 -4.91 0.47 -11.43
CA GLY A 49 -3.55 0.57 -10.94
C GLY A 49 -2.58 -0.20 -11.83
N ARG A 50 -3.02 -1.35 -12.35
CA ARG A 50 -2.24 -2.24 -13.23
C ARG A 50 -1.83 -1.58 -14.55
N LYS A 51 -2.46 -0.45 -14.89
CA LYS A 51 -2.13 0.42 -16.03
C LYS A 51 -1.31 1.66 -15.63
N LEU A 52 -1.27 2.02 -14.35
CA LEU A 52 -0.64 3.23 -13.82
C LEU A 52 0.78 2.99 -13.31
N TRP A 53 1.06 1.79 -12.83
CA TRP A 53 2.34 1.43 -12.22
C TRP A 53 2.83 0.09 -12.75
N ASN A 54 4.13 -0.03 -12.97
CA ASN A 54 4.79 -1.32 -13.14
C ASN A 54 4.92 -2.06 -11.80
N GLU A 55 5.37 -3.32 -11.82
CA GLU A 55 5.44 -4.16 -10.62
C GLU A 55 6.33 -3.56 -9.52
N ASN A 56 7.50 -3.03 -9.90
CA ASN A 56 8.42 -2.38 -8.97
C ASN A 56 7.78 -1.11 -8.39
N GLU A 57 7.26 -0.22 -9.24
CA GLU A 57 6.57 1.01 -8.83
C GLU A 57 5.40 0.74 -7.89
N TYR A 58 4.66 -0.35 -8.12
CA TYR A 58 3.54 -0.71 -7.28
C TYR A 58 4.00 -1.12 -5.88
N GLU A 59 5.09 -1.88 -5.75
CA GLU A 59 5.67 -2.22 -4.45
C GLU A 59 6.10 -0.96 -3.67
N TRP A 60 6.70 0.03 -4.35
CA TRP A 60 7.04 1.33 -3.74
C TRP A 60 5.80 2.07 -3.24
N GLU A 61 4.70 2.06 -4.00
CA GLU A 61 3.44 2.70 -3.61
C GLU A 61 2.76 1.97 -2.43
N VAL A 62 2.90 0.65 -2.34
CA VAL A 62 2.46 -0.13 -1.17
C VAL A 62 3.28 0.24 0.05
N ALA A 63 4.61 0.33 -0.08
CA ALA A 63 5.50 0.74 1.00
C ALA A 63 5.17 2.16 1.50
N ASP A 64 5.01 3.13 0.59
CA ASP A 64 4.63 4.50 0.95
C ASP A 64 3.26 4.57 1.63
N ALA A 65 2.27 3.82 1.11
CA ALA A 65 0.96 3.71 1.72
C ALA A 65 1.02 3.13 3.14
N LEU A 66 1.87 2.12 3.38
CA LEU A 66 2.09 1.54 4.70
C LEU A 66 2.73 2.54 5.66
N GLU A 67 3.77 3.24 5.24
CA GLU A 67 4.42 4.29 6.04
C GLU A 67 3.44 5.42 6.39
N MET A 68 2.56 5.81 5.46
CA MET A 68 1.48 6.76 5.76
C MET A 68 0.48 6.22 6.79
N LEU A 69 0.14 4.93 6.75
CA LEU A 69 -0.76 4.30 7.71
C LEU A 69 -0.11 4.16 9.09
N VAL A 70 1.20 3.90 9.14
CA VAL A 70 2.00 3.90 10.37
C VAL A 70 2.02 5.30 11.00
N LYS A 71 2.28 6.35 10.21
CA LYS A 71 2.22 7.75 10.67
C LYS A 71 0.83 8.16 11.21
N LYS A 72 -0.23 7.51 10.72
CA LYS A 72 -1.61 7.71 11.18
C LYS A 72 -2.01 6.80 12.34
N ASP A 73 -1.06 6.08 12.92
CA ASP A 73 -1.26 5.13 14.03
C ASP A 73 -2.26 4.00 13.72
N LYS A 74 -2.48 3.68 12.44
CA LYS A 74 -3.41 2.62 12.02
C LYS A 74 -2.74 1.27 11.84
N VAL A 75 -1.45 1.29 11.53
CA VAL A 75 -0.64 0.10 11.22
C VAL A 75 0.58 0.13 12.12
N ALA A 76 0.90 -1.00 12.73
CA ALA A 76 2.14 -1.19 13.47
C ALA A 76 3.26 -1.60 12.49
N LYS A 77 4.43 -0.99 12.65
CA LYS A 77 5.68 -1.38 11.99
C LYS A 77 6.57 -2.11 12.98
N LYS A 78 7.12 -3.25 12.58
CA LYS A 78 8.10 -4.03 13.35
C LYS A 78 9.26 -4.44 12.47
N GLU A 79 10.47 -4.21 12.95
CA GLU A 79 11.68 -4.63 12.27
C GLU A 79 12.17 -5.92 12.90
N PHE A 80 12.44 -6.94 12.09
CA PHE A 80 12.99 -8.19 12.55
C PHE A 80 14.04 -8.71 11.57
N ARG A 81 15.28 -8.83 12.05
CA ARG A 81 16.47 -9.07 11.22
C ARG A 81 16.57 -8.01 10.11
N GLU A 82 16.69 -8.43 8.86
CA GLU A 82 16.82 -7.57 7.67
C GLU A 82 15.46 -7.21 7.05
N ASN A 83 14.34 -7.64 7.67
CA ASN A 83 13.00 -7.45 7.11
C ASN A 83 12.15 -6.49 7.96
N THR A 84 11.34 -5.70 7.27
CA THR A 84 10.31 -4.87 7.88
C THR A 84 8.94 -5.51 7.71
N TYR A 85 8.21 -5.60 8.82
CA TYR A 85 6.89 -6.18 8.87
C TYR A 85 5.84 -5.16 9.33
N TYR A 86 4.64 -5.32 8.79
CA TYR A 86 3.50 -4.44 9.03
C TYR A 86 2.28 -5.26 9.47
N GLY A 87 1.55 -4.76 10.44
CA GLY A 87 0.31 -5.36 10.94
C GLY A 87 -0.71 -4.31 11.35
N ILE A 88 -1.98 -4.69 11.48
CA ILE A 88 -2.97 -3.77 12.02
C ILE A 88 -2.65 -3.47 13.50
N LYS A 89 -2.83 -2.21 13.91
CA LYS A 89 -2.72 -1.78 15.30
C LYS A 89 -4.03 -1.97 16.05
#